data_AF-X1A3R4-F1
#
_entry.id   AF-X1A3R4-F1
#
_cell.length_a   1.000
_cell.length_b   1.000
_cell.length_c   1.000
_cell.angle_alpha   90.00
_cell.angle_beta   90.00
_cell.angle_gamma   90.00
#
_symmetry.space_group_name_H-M   'P 1'
#
loop_
_entity.id
_entity.type
_entity.pdbx_description
1 polymer ?
#
loop_
_entity_poly.entity_id
_entity_poly.type
_entity_poly.pdbx_seq_one_letter_code
_entity_poly.pdbx_strand_id
1 'polypeptide(L)'
;PDYTAQVDALGTLRFLDAIREVGLRKVKFYQASTSELYGKVKEIPQNEETPFYPRSPYGVAKLYGYWIIVNYREAYNIFASNGILFNHESPRRGETFVTRKITRAASRIAAGMQKQLLLGNMDAKRDWGFAPEYCEGMWKILQHEKAEDFVLATGETQTVRRFAELTFNNLGIELEWKGKGIDETGIIKTIDLNKAKELIGYSSQPKVDQPLAENENNYIKDFTKELKPGDVVVAVDPNYYRPTEVDLLIGDASKAEKLLGWKAKTKFEELVRIMIKSDMDKV
;
A
#
# COMPACT_ATOMS: atom_id res chain seq x y z
N PRO A 1 9.39 -13.35 -14.79
CA PRO A 1 8.02 -13.84 -15.11
C PRO A 1 7.81 -15.31 -14.75
N ASP A 2 8.73 -16.19 -15.14
CA ASP A 2 8.65 -17.63 -14.82
C ASP A 2 8.55 -17.91 -13.31
N TYR A 3 9.50 -17.41 -12.52
CA TYR A 3 9.46 -17.51 -11.05
C TYR A 3 8.14 -17.02 -10.45
N THR A 4 7.60 -15.89 -10.94
CA THR A 4 6.30 -15.36 -10.51
C THR A 4 5.17 -16.35 -10.76
N ALA A 5 5.13 -17.00 -11.92
CA ALA A 5 4.11 -18.01 -12.22
C ALA A 5 4.29 -19.28 -11.36
N GLN A 6 5.53 -19.73 -11.18
CA GLN A 6 5.83 -20.91 -10.35
C GLN A 6 5.37 -20.73 -8.89
N VAL A 7 5.48 -19.52 -8.34
CA VAL A 7 5.15 -19.22 -6.95
C VAL A 7 3.69 -18.77 -6.80
N ASP A 8 3.26 -17.74 -7.53
CA ASP A 8 1.95 -17.11 -7.29
C ASP A 8 0.77 -17.91 -7.87
N ALA A 9 1.02 -18.68 -8.94
CA ALA A 9 0.02 -19.55 -9.56
C ALA A 9 0.16 -20.98 -9.06
N LEU A 10 1.23 -21.68 -9.46
CA LEU A 10 1.39 -23.10 -9.16
C LEU A 10 1.64 -23.39 -7.68
N GLY A 11 2.23 -22.45 -6.92
CA GLY A 11 2.34 -22.57 -5.47
C GLY A 11 0.97 -22.70 -4.79
N THR A 12 -0.02 -21.91 -5.23
CA THR A 12 -1.41 -21.99 -4.73
C THR A 12 -2.01 -23.39 -4.96
N LEU A 13 -1.85 -23.93 -6.18
CA LEU A 13 -2.29 -25.30 -6.50
C LEU A 13 -1.63 -26.34 -5.58
N ARG A 14 -0.31 -26.27 -5.39
CA ARG A 14 0.43 -27.24 -4.57
C ARG A 14 -0.07 -27.31 -3.13
N PHE A 15 -0.44 -26.17 -2.53
CA PHE A 15 -1.05 -26.18 -1.19
C PHE A 15 -2.43 -26.84 -1.17
N LEU A 16 -3.26 -26.59 -2.19
CA LEU A 16 -4.58 -27.21 -2.31
C LEU A 16 -4.50 -28.72 -2.54
N ASP A 17 -3.57 -29.17 -3.38
CA ASP A 17 -3.29 -30.59 -3.59
C ASP A 17 -2.84 -31.26 -2.28
N ALA A 18 -1.91 -30.64 -1.54
CA ALA A 18 -1.47 -31.16 -0.26
C ALA A 18 -2.62 -31.30 0.75
N ILE A 19 -3.51 -30.30 0.86
CA ILE A 19 -4.70 -30.36 1.72
C ILE A 19 -5.61 -31.54 1.31
N ARG A 20 -5.83 -31.71 0.01
CA ARG A 20 -6.69 -32.77 -0.53
C ARG A 20 -6.10 -34.16 -0.32
N GLU A 21 -4.85 -34.36 -0.69
CA GLU A 21 -4.17 -35.66 -0.70
C GLU A 21 -3.89 -36.19 0.71
N VAL A 22 -3.54 -35.31 1.65
CA VAL A 22 -3.38 -35.67 3.07
C VAL A 22 -4.73 -35.87 3.77
N GLY A 23 -5.83 -35.41 3.16
CA GLY A 23 -7.18 -35.56 3.73
C GLY A 23 -7.50 -34.56 4.85
N LEU A 24 -6.93 -33.36 4.82
CA LEU A 24 -7.10 -32.32 5.84
C LEU A 24 -8.45 -31.57 5.72
N ARG A 25 -9.57 -32.29 5.86
CA ARG A 25 -10.93 -31.78 5.61
C ARG A 25 -11.39 -30.63 6.52
N LYS A 26 -10.71 -30.39 7.65
CA LYS A 26 -11.03 -29.30 8.59
C LYS A 26 -10.26 -28.00 8.33
N VAL A 27 -9.25 -28.03 7.45
CA VAL A 27 -8.44 -26.85 7.16
C VAL A 27 -9.26 -25.86 6.36
N LYS A 28 -9.19 -24.59 6.76
CA LYS A 28 -9.69 -23.47 5.98
C LYS A 28 -8.50 -22.78 5.30
N PHE A 29 -8.60 -22.54 4.01
CA PHE A 29 -7.54 -21.96 3.20
C PHE A 29 -7.92 -20.55 2.72
N TYR A 30 -7.00 -19.60 2.89
CA TYR A 30 -7.16 -18.23 2.41
C TYR A 30 -6.13 -17.96 1.32
N GLN A 31 -6.60 -17.52 0.16
CA GLN A 31 -5.75 -17.02 -0.91
C GLN A 31 -5.72 -15.49 -0.90
N ALA A 32 -4.52 -14.94 -0.84
CA ALA A 32 -4.27 -13.52 -1.04
C ALA A 32 -4.35 -13.18 -2.54
N SER A 33 -5.58 -12.97 -3.02
CA SER A 33 -5.87 -12.37 -4.32
C SER A 33 -5.71 -10.83 -4.25
N THR A 34 -5.97 -10.11 -5.34
CA THR A 34 -5.55 -8.70 -5.46
C THR A 34 -6.43 -7.92 -6.42
N SER A 35 -6.58 -6.61 -6.18
CA SER A 35 -7.20 -5.67 -7.13
C SER A 35 -6.47 -5.57 -8.48
N GLU A 36 -5.19 -5.98 -8.57
CA GLU A 36 -4.45 -6.05 -9.84
C GLU A 36 -5.05 -7.06 -10.83
N LEU A 37 -5.98 -7.94 -10.39
CA LEU A 37 -6.79 -8.79 -11.25
C LEU A 37 -7.71 -7.97 -12.17
N TYR A 38 -8.22 -6.82 -11.70
CA TYR A 38 -9.10 -5.96 -12.50
C TYR A 38 -8.34 -5.21 -13.59
N GLY A 39 -7.05 -4.88 -13.34
CA GLY A 39 -6.13 -4.23 -14.29
C GLY A 39 -6.78 -3.16 -15.18
N LYS A 40 -7.15 -3.51 -16.43
CA LYS A 40 -7.95 -2.60 -17.28
C LYS A 40 -9.42 -2.65 -16.86
N VAL A 41 -9.74 -1.80 -15.90
CA VAL A 41 -11.05 -1.69 -15.26
C VAL A 41 -12.21 -1.62 -16.27
N LYS A 42 -13.25 -2.40 -15.99
CA LYS A 42 -14.51 -2.46 -16.75
C LYS A 42 -15.67 -1.73 -16.07
N GLU A 43 -15.67 -1.73 -14.73
CA GLU A 43 -16.73 -1.19 -13.89
C GLU A 43 -16.11 -0.42 -12.71
N ILE A 44 -16.77 0.63 -12.25
CA ILE A 44 -16.29 1.51 -11.18
C ILE A 44 -17.48 1.79 -10.23
N PRO A 45 -17.36 1.53 -8.92
CA PRO A 45 -16.28 0.78 -8.26
C PRO A 45 -16.25 -0.71 -8.67
N GLN A 46 -15.14 -1.41 -8.42
CA GLN A 46 -15.03 -2.84 -8.68
C GLN A 46 -15.50 -3.66 -7.48
N ASN A 47 -16.30 -4.70 -7.70
CA ASN A 47 -16.76 -5.65 -6.69
C ASN A 47 -16.42 -7.09 -7.08
N GLU A 48 -16.92 -8.09 -6.35
CA GLU A 48 -16.65 -9.51 -6.60
C GLU A 48 -17.16 -10.02 -7.96
N GLU A 49 -18.12 -9.34 -8.59
CA GLU A 49 -18.70 -9.70 -9.89
C GLU A 49 -18.01 -9.00 -11.06
N THR A 50 -17.22 -7.96 -10.79
CA THR A 50 -16.54 -7.18 -11.83
C THR A 50 -15.55 -8.05 -12.62
N PRO A 51 -15.61 -8.06 -13.97
CA PRO A 51 -14.74 -8.88 -14.78
C PRO A 51 -13.24 -8.55 -14.62
N PHE A 52 -12.41 -9.58 -14.49
CA PHE A 52 -10.96 -9.44 -14.43
C PHE A 52 -10.33 -9.15 -15.80
N TYR A 53 -9.31 -8.29 -15.82
CA TYR A 53 -8.48 -7.98 -16.98
C TYR A 53 -7.06 -7.65 -16.53
N PRO A 54 -6.22 -8.64 -16.20
CA PRO A 54 -4.88 -8.40 -15.67
C PRO A 54 -3.97 -7.72 -16.70
N ARG A 55 -3.06 -6.86 -16.21
CA ARG A 55 -2.16 -6.04 -17.05
C ARG A 55 -0.68 -6.29 -16.78
N SER A 56 -0.34 -7.41 -16.12
CA SER A 56 1.04 -7.80 -15.84
C SER A 56 1.17 -9.32 -15.69
N PRO A 57 2.37 -9.91 -15.85
CA PRO A 57 2.60 -11.31 -15.53
C PRO A 57 2.21 -11.70 -14.11
N TYR A 58 2.36 -10.78 -13.15
CA TYR A 58 1.89 -10.94 -11.77
C TYR A 58 0.36 -11.07 -11.71
N GLY A 59 -0.38 -10.17 -12.36
CA GLY A 59 -1.84 -10.22 -12.41
C GLY A 59 -2.36 -11.51 -13.06
N VAL A 60 -1.69 -11.99 -14.12
CA VAL A 60 -2.04 -13.26 -14.79
C VAL A 60 -1.78 -14.46 -13.88
N ALA A 61 -0.65 -14.50 -13.18
CA ALA A 61 -0.37 -15.59 -12.22
C ALA A 61 -1.38 -15.60 -11.07
N LYS A 62 -1.73 -14.43 -10.53
CA LYS A 62 -2.77 -14.30 -9.50
C LYS A 62 -4.17 -14.69 -10.01
N LEU A 63 -4.47 -14.47 -11.30
CA LEU A 63 -5.74 -14.89 -11.90
C LEU A 63 -5.88 -16.41 -11.90
N TYR A 64 -4.80 -17.14 -12.21
CA TYR A 64 -4.78 -18.59 -12.02
C TYR A 64 -5.03 -18.97 -10.55
N GLY A 65 -4.30 -18.34 -9.63
CA GLY A 65 -4.46 -18.58 -8.18
C GLY A 65 -5.89 -18.33 -7.69
N TYR A 66 -6.57 -17.32 -8.23
CA TYR A 66 -7.97 -17.04 -7.94
C TYR A 66 -8.88 -18.20 -8.40
N TRP A 67 -8.76 -18.61 -9.67
CA TRP A 67 -9.66 -19.60 -10.26
C TRP A 67 -9.43 -21.02 -9.72
N ILE A 68 -8.19 -21.38 -9.36
CA ILE A 68 -7.94 -22.70 -8.77
C ILE A 68 -8.58 -22.84 -7.39
N ILE A 69 -8.67 -21.74 -6.63
CA ILE A 69 -9.40 -21.71 -5.35
C ILE A 69 -10.89 -21.93 -5.56
N VAL A 70 -11.49 -21.21 -6.51
CA VAL A 70 -12.91 -21.37 -6.88
C VAL A 70 -13.18 -22.83 -7.26
N ASN A 71 -12.34 -23.40 -8.13
CA ASN A 71 -12.50 -24.77 -8.59
C ASN A 71 -12.38 -25.80 -7.45
N TYR A 72 -11.40 -25.67 -6.54
CA TYR A 72 -11.24 -26.64 -5.44
C TYR A 72 -12.35 -26.52 -4.39
N ARG A 73 -12.86 -25.31 -4.16
CA ARG A 73 -14.03 -25.07 -3.34
C ARG A 73 -15.25 -25.80 -3.91
N GLU A 74 -15.51 -25.67 -5.20
CA GLU A 74 -16.69 -26.24 -5.87
C GLU A 74 -16.57 -27.76 -6.10
N ALA A 75 -15.41 -28.24 -6.54
CA ALA A 75 -15.23 -29.64 -6.93
C ALA A 75 -15.00 -30.58 -5.75
N TYR A 76 -14.35 -30.11 -4.68
CA TYR A 76 -13.91 -30.95 -3.55
C TYR A 76 -14.51 -30.54 -2.21
N ASN A 77 -15.38 -29.52 -2.20
CA ASN A 77 -15.99 -28.96 -1.00
C ASN A 77 -14.95 -28.59 0.08
N ILE A 78 -13.79 -28.06 -0.36
CA ILE A 78 -12.75 -27.54 0.53
C ILE A 78 -13.13 -26.10 0.91
N PHE A 79 -13.01 -25.75 2.20
CA PHE A 79 -13.18 -24.36 2.61
C PHE A 79 -11.97 -23.55 2.12
N ALA A 80 -12.10 -22.92 0.95
CA ALA A 80 -11.08 -22.08 0.35
C ALA A 80 -11.69 -20.77 -0.16
N SER A 81 -11.13 -19.64 0.26
CA SER A 81 -11.64 -18.30 -0.05
C SER A 81 -10.56 -17.40 -0.66
N ASN A 82 -10.96 -16.54 -1.60
CA ASN A 82 -10.16 -15.43 -2.07
C ASN A 82 -10.51 -14.16 -1.30
N GLY A 83 -9.49 -13.50 -0.73
CA GLY A 83 -9.57 -12.08 -0.44
C GLY A 83 -9.05 -11.29 -1.64
N ILE A 84 -9.91 -10.51 -2.28
CA ILE A 84 -9.54 -9.61 -3.38
C ILE A 84 -9.19 -8.25 -2.77
N LEU A 85 -7.94 -8.13 -2.32
CA LEU A 85 -7.50 -6.96 -1.56
C LEU A 85 -7.04 -5.84 -2.49
N PHE A 86 -7.58 -4.64 -2.24
CA PHE A 86 -7.06 -3.39 -2.76
C PHE A 86 -5.75 -3.01 -2.06
N ASN A 87 -5.11 -1.92 -2.51
CA ASN A 87 -3.81 -1.54 -1.96
C ASN A 87 -3.94 -1.26 -0.47
N HIS A 88 -3.02 -1.79 0.31
CA HIS A 88 -2.98 -1.60 1.75
C HIS A 88 -1.54 -1.46 2.21
N GLU A 89 -1.31 -0.48 3.05
CA GLU A 89 0.00 0.07 3.33
C GLU A 89 0.23 0.12 4.84
N SER A 90 1.48 0.27 5.25
CA SER A 90 1.87 0.39 6.66
C SER A 90 3.33 0.81 6.77
N PRO A 91 3.81 1.14 7.98
CA PRO A 91 5.25 1.26 8.27
C PRO A 91 6.08 0.00 8.03
N ARG A 92 5.48 -1.12 7.62
CA ARG A 92 6.17 -2.37 7.24
C ARG A 92 6.13 -2.65 5.73
N ARG A 93 5.52 -1.77 4.93
CA ARG A 93 5.48 -1.92 3.48
C ARG A 93 6.90 -1.98 2.89
N GLY A 94 7.12 -2.82 1.89
CA GLY A 94 8.40 -2.92 1.18
C GLY A 94 8.81 -1.60 0.53
N GLU A 95 10.10 -1.30 0.54
CA GLU A 95 10.66 0.02 0.18
C GLU A 95 10.52 0.36 -1.32
N THR A 96 10.24 -0.65 -2.15
CA THR A 96 10.06 -0.51 -3.60
C THR A 96 8.65 -0.08 -3.99
N PHE A 97 7.66 -0.18 -3.09
CA PHE A 97 6.31 0.31 -3.33
C PHE A 97 6.23 1.82 -3.21
N VAL A 98 5.42 2.45 -4.07
CA VAL A 98 5.41 3.92 -4.26
C VAL A 98 5.16 4.70 -2.97
N THR A 99 4.21 4.26 -2.13
CA THR A 99 3.87 4.90 -0.85
C THR A 99 5.07 4.93 0.09
N ARG A 100 5.76 3.80 0.25
CA ARG A 100 6.94 3.69 1.10
C ARG A 100 8.17 4.37 0.53
N LYS A 101 8.33 4.34 -0.80
CA LYS A 101 9.36 5.09 -1.50
C LYS A 101 9.22 6.59 -1.22
N ILE A 102 7.99 7.11 -1.28
CA ILE A 102 7.67 8.52 -1.00
C ILE A 102 8.01 8.88 0.45
N THR A 103 7.47 8.15 1.45
CA THR A 103 7.67 8.49 2.86
C THR A 103 9.14 8.45 3.27
N ARG A 104 9.87 7.40 2.87
CA ARG A 104 11.31 7.29 3.16
C ARG A 104 12.13 8.40 2.52
N ALA A 105 11.83 8.73 1.25
CA ALA A 105 12.55 9.79 0.56
C ALA A 105 12.28 11.15 1.19
N ALA A 106 11.01 11.45 1.53
CA ALA A 106 10.65 12.70 2.19
C ALA A 106 11.36 12.87 3.54
N SER A 107 11.39 11.83 4.40
CA SER A 107 12.13 11.85 5.66
C SER A 107 13.63 12.09 5.44
N ARG A 108 14.24 11.38 4.48
CA ARG A 108 15.66 11.56 4.14
C ARG A 108 15.98 12.92 3.57
N ILE A 109 15.08 13.50 2.78
CA ILE A 109 15.22 14.86 2.24
C ILE A 109 15.17 15.88 3.39
N ALA A 110 14.19 15.76 4.28
CA ALA A 110 14.08 16.63 5.47
C ALA A 110 15.29 16.52 6.43
N ALA A 111 15.98 15.38 6.45
CA ALA A 111 17.22 15.19 7.21
C ALA A 111 18.51 15.49 6.42
N GLY A 112 18.41 15.94 5.16
CA GLY A 112 19.58 16.25 4.31
C GLY A 112 20.37 15.03 3.83
N MET A 113 19.81 13.83 3.94
CA MET A 113 20.44 12.57 3.50
C MET A 113 20.15 12.22 2.05
N GLN A 114 19.16 12.86 1.43
CA GLN A 114 18.76 12.65 0.05
C GLN A 114 18.38 14.00 -0.56
N LYS A 115 18.74 14.23 -1.83
CA LYS A 115 18.43 15.51 -2.49
C LYS A 115 17.05 15.53 -3.16
N GLN A 116 16.64 14.41 -3.75
CA GLN A 116 15.47 14.36 -4.61
C GLN A 116 14.81 12.99 -4.60
N LEU A 117 13.49 12.95 -4.77
CA LEU A 117 12.66 11.77 -4.99
C LEU A 117 12.28 11.67 -6.47
N LEU A 118 12.54 10.51 -7.09
CA LEU A 118 12.12 10.22 -8.46
C LEU A 118 10.86 9.34 -8.46
N LEU A 119 9.84 9.71 -9.25
CA LEU A 119 8.58 8.99 -9.37
C LEU A 119 8.24 8.71 -10.84
N GLY A 120 7.28 7.81 -11.07
CA GLY A 120 6.73 7.55 -12.41
C GLY A 120 5.46 8.37 -12.63
N ASN A 121 4.37 7.70 -13.00
CA ASN A 121 3.07 8.34 -13.20
C ASN A 121 2.49 8.93 -11.91
N MET A 122 2.47 10.26 -11.81
CA MET A 122 1.94 11.02 -10.68
C MET A 122 0.41 11.05 -10.60
N ASP A 123 -0.26 10.78 -11.72
CA ASP A 123 -1.71 10.86 -11.84
C ASP A 123 -2.40 9.51 -11.65
N ALA A 124 -1.64 8.43 -11.48
CA ALA A 124 -2.16 7.12 -11.15
C ALA A 124 -2.99 7.16 -9.86
N LYS A 125 -4.22 6.60 -9.91
CA LYS A 125 -5.18 6.61 -8.81
C LYS A 125 -5.31 5.25 -8.15
N ARG A 126 -5.24 5.21 -6.82
CA ARG A 126 -5.32 3.97 -6.03
C ARG A 126 -6.19 4.16 -4.79
N ASP A 127 -6.87 3.08 -4.42
CA ASP A 127 -7.54 2.91 -3.14
C ASP A 127 -6.54 2.30 -2.16
N TRP A 128 -6.11 3.09 -1.17
CA TRP A 128 -5.09 2.75 -0.19
C TRP A 128 -5.68 2.65 1.23
N GLY A 129 -5.71 1.44 1.78
CA GLY A 129 -6.08 1.19 3.17
C GLY A 129 -4.91 0.87 4.09
N PHE A 130 -5.21 0.56 5.36
CA PHE A 130 -4.21 0.23 6.37
C PHE A 130 -4.08 -1.29 6.58
N ALA A 131 -2.88 -1.83 6.37
CA ALA A 131 -2.65 -3.27 6.31
C ALA A 131 -3.15 -4.09 7.53
N PRO A 132 -3.02 -3.63 8.79
CA PRO A 132 -3.57 -4.36 9.93
C PRO A 132 -5.09 -4.60 9.86
N GLU A 133 -5.86 -3.65 9.35
CA GLU A 133 -7.31 -3.80 9.18
C GLU A 133 -7.63 -4.83 8.08
N TYR A 134 -6.80 -4.88 7.04
CA TYR A 134 -6.95 -5.86 5.96
C TYR A 134 -6.65 -7.27 6.47
N CYS A 135 -5.65 -7.45 7.34
CA CYS A 135 -5.37 -8.72 8.01
C CYS A 135 -6.56 -9.20 8.88
N GLU A 136 -7.23 -8.27 9.60
CA GLU A 136 -8.48 -8.59 10.31
C GLU A 136 -9.55 -9.10 9.33
N GLY A 137 -9.67 -8.48 8.16
CA GLY A 137 -10.55 -8.94 7.09
C GLY A 137 -10.23 -10.34 6.60
N MET A 138 -8.95 -10.67 6.39
CA MET A 138 -8.53 -12.04 6.04
C MET A 138 -9.00 -13.07 7.07
N TRP A 139 -8.80 -12.75 8.35
CA TRP A 139 -9.22 -13.62 9.45
C TRP A 139 -10.74 -13.78 9.49
N LYS A 140 -11.50 -12.69 9.33
CA LYS A 140 -12.97 -12.70 9.29
C LYS A 140 -13.52 -13.54 8.14
N ILE A 141 -12.92 -13.48 6.96
CA ILE A 141 -13.29 -14.33 5.81
C ILE A 141 -13.21 -15.82 6.19
N LEU A 142 -12.16 -16.22 6.91
CA LEU A 142 -12.04 -17.61 7.39
C LEU A 142 -12.99 -17.95 8.55
N GLN A 143 -13.56 -16.97 9.24
CA GLN A 143 -14.58 -17.21 10.27
C GLN A 143 -15.99 -17.32 9.69
N HIS A 144 -16.20 -16.86 8.45
CA HIS A 144 -17.49 -16.98 7.76
C HIS A 144 -17.94 -18.45 7.67
N GLU A 145 -19.25 -18.68 7.71
CA GLU A 145 -19.83 -20.03 7.72
C GLU A 145 -19.57 -20.76 6.39
N LYS A 146 -19.59 -20.02 5.28
CA LYS A 146 -19.40 -20.55 3.93
C LYS A 146 -18.14 -19.97 3.30
N ALA A 147 -17.42 -20.79 2.55
CA ALA A 147 -16.27 -20.30 1.79
C ALA A 147 -16.78 -19.44 0.63
N GLU A 148 -16.45 -18.16 0.67
CA GLU A 148 -16.80 -17.19 -0.37
C GLU A 148 -15.64 -16.24 -0.64
N ASP A 149 -15.71 -15.51 -1.74
CA ASP A 149 -14.74 -14.48 -2.08
C ASP A 149 -15.25 -13.10 -1.69
N PHE A 150 -14.33 -12.21 -1.30
CA PHE A 150 -14.66 -10.88 -0.77
C PHE A 150 -13.67 -9.82 -1.27
N VAL A 151 -14.18 -8.67 -1.68
CA VAL A 151 -13.41 -7.45 -1.88
C VAL A 151 -13.16 -6.76 -0.53
N LEU A 152 -11.89 -6.45 -0.26
CA LEU A 152 -11.50 -5.59 0.87
C LEU A 152 -10.87 -4.32 0.31
N ALA A 153 -11.52 -3.19 0.55
CA ALA A 153 -11.18 -1.88 -0.01
C ALA A 153 -11.64 -0.76 0.95
N THR A 154 -11.16 0.47 0.72
CA THR A 154 -11.67 1.65 1.46
C THR A 154 -12.87 2.29 0.75
N GLY A 155 -12.97 2.14 -0.58
CA GLY A 155 -13.96 2.84 -1.41
C GLY A 155 -13.57 4.29 -1.74
N GLU A 156 -12.36 4.72 -1.40
CA GLU A 156 -11.84 6.06 -1.67
C GLU A 156 -10.57 5.93 -2.53
N THR A 157 -10.39 6.80 -3.53
CA THR A 157 -9.21 6.76 -4.42
C THR A 157 -8.43 8.07 -4.38
N GLN A 158 -7.10 7.97 -4.45
CA GLN A 158 -6.18 9.11 -4.34
C GLN A 158 -5.06 8.99 -5.37
N THR A 159 -4.49 10.12 -5.79
CA THR A 159 -3.37 10.15 -6.73
C THR A 159 -2.04 9.96 -6.03
N VAL A 160 -1.04 9.43 -6.75
CA VAL A 160 0.36 9.40 -6.29
C VAL A 160 0.86 10.81 -5.92
N ARG A 161 0.48 11.83 -6.71
CA ARG A 161 0.73 13.24 -6.41
C ARG A 161 0.19 13.66 -5.05
N ARG A 162 -1.08 13.38 -4.77
CA ARG A 162 -1.71 13.76 -3.50
C ARG A 162 -1.03 13.07 -2.31
N PHE A 163 -0.62 11.81 -2.48
CA PHE A 163 0.16 11.10 -1.46
C PHE A 163 1.49 11.81 -1.18
N ALA A 164 2.22 12.22 -2.23
CA ALA A 164 3.46 12.97 -2.08
C ALA A 164 3.24 14.33 -1.38
N GLU A 165 2.27 15.11 -1.83
CA GLU A 165 1.91 16.40 -1.21
C GLU A 165 1.62 16.26 0.28
N LEU A 166 0.76 15.32 0.67
CA LEU A 166 0.42 15.08 2.07
C LEU A 166 1.64 14.62 2.88
N THR A 167 2.49 13.78 2.29
CA THR A 167 3.71 13.30 2.95
C THR A 167 4.65 14.47 3.27
N PHE A 168 4.98 15.30 2.27
CA PHE A 168 5.85 16.45 2.48
C PHE A 168 5.21 17.50 3.41
N ASN A 169 3.90 17.73 3.28
CA ASN A 169 3.19 18.67 4.14
C ASN A 169 3.14 18.23 5.62
N ASN A 170 3.09 16.92 5.91
CA ASN A 170 3.23 16.41 7.28
C ASN A 170 4.61 16.71 7.89
N LEU A 171 5.64 16.89 7.06
CA LEU A 171 6.96 17.37 7.48
C LEU A 171 7.07 18.91 7.45
N GLY A 172 5.99 19.61 7.11
CA GLY A 172 5.97 21.06 6.93
C GLY A 172 6.67 21.57 5.68
N ILE A 173 6.83 20.73 4.66
CA ILE A 173 7.34 21.13 3.34
C ILE A 173 6.14 21.23 2.40
N GLU A 174 5.76 22.45 2.03
CA GLU A 174 4.71 22.69 1.03
C GLU A 174 5.32 22.60 -0.37
N LEU A 175 4.72 21.80 -1.24
CA LEU A 175 5.16 21.66 -2.63
C LEU A 175 4.29 22.51 -3.57
N GLU A 176 4.92 23.09 -4.59
CA GLU A 176 4.28 23.58 -5.79
C GLU A 176 4.73 22.75 -7.00
N TRP A 177 3.82 22.49 -7.94
CA TRP A 177 4.11 21.69 -9.13
C TRP A 177 4.34 22.59 -10.35
N LYS A 178 5.41 22.31 -11.09
CA LYS A 178 5.73 23.00 -12.35
C LYS A 178 6.06 21.99 -13.44
N GLY A 179 5.65 22.30 -14.67
CA GLY A 179 5.79 21.38 -15.81
C GLY A 179 4.60 20.45 -15.95
N LYS A 180 4.71 19.47 -16.86
CA LYS A 180 3.68 18.45 -17.12
C LYS A 180 4.35 17.16 -17.59
N GLY A 181 3.73 16.01 -17.31
CA GLY A 181 4.24 14.72 -17.75
C GLY A 181 5.66 14.46 -17.23
N ILE A 182 6.59 14.11 -18.13
CA ILE A 182 7.98 13.80 -17.75
C ILE A 182 8.77 15.02 -17.24
N ASP A 183 8.37 16.23 -17.62
CA ASP A 183 9.02 17.48 -17.21
C ASP A 183 8.42 18.04 -15.91
N GLU A 184 7.49 17.29 -15.30
CA GLU A 184 6.84 17.71 -14.08
C GLU A 184 7.76 17.56 -12.85
N THR A 185 7.80 18.61 -12.04
CA THR A 185 8.68 18.73 -10.88
C THR A 185 7.91 19.28 -9.68
N GLY A 186 8.22 18.73 -8.50
CA GLY A 186 7.76 19.23 -7.21
C GLY A 186 8.83 20.12 -6.58
N ILE A 187 8.51 21.40 -6.46
CA ILE A 187 9.38 22.46 -5.98
C ILE A 187 8.93 22.85 -4.58
N ILE A 188 9.86 23.11 -3.67
CA ILE A 188 9.52 23.61 -2.34
C ILE A 188 8.99 25.03 -2.46
N LYS A 189 7.75 25.25 -2.00
CA LYS A 189 7.13 26.58 -1.90
C LYS A 189 7.37 27.21 -0.54
N THR A 190 7.11 26.48 0.54
CA THR A 190 7.34 26.94 1.92
C THR A 190 7.91 25.80 2.79
N ILE A 191 8.60 26.17 3.87
CA ILE A 191 9.20 25.24 4.82
C ILE A 191 8.86 25.70 6.25
N ASP A 192 8.30 24.79 7.03
CA ASP A 192 8.08 24.90 8.47
C ASP A 192 8.33 23.54 9.15
N LEU A 193 9.61 23.21 9.36
CA LEU A 193 10.01 21.92 9.95
C LEU A 193 9.62 21.77 11.43
N ASN A 194 9.00 22.78 12.05
CA ASN A 194 8.41 22.60 13.38
C ASN A 194 7.28 21.56 13.34
N LYS A 195 6.54 21.48 12.23
CA LYS A 195 5.55 20.41 12.02
C LYS A 195 6.17 19.02 12.06
N ALA A 196 7.34 18.83 11.44
CA ALA A 196 8.06 17.56 11.50
C ALA A 196 8.53 17.25 12.93
N LYS A 197 9.01 18.25 13.66
CA LYS A 197 9.41 18.14 15.08
C LYS A 197 8.23 17.72 15.97
N GLU A 198 7.09 18.36 15.81
CA GLU A 198 5.86 18.02 16.53
C GLU A 198 5.36 16.61 16.19
N LEU A 199 5.39 16.24 14.91
CA LEU A 199 4.93 14.93 14.43
C LEU A 199 5.66 13.77 15.12
N ILE A 200 6.96 13.91 15.35
CA ILE A 200 7.82 12.87 15.95
C ILE A 200 8.07 13.08 17.45
N GLY A 201 7.50 14.14 18.05
CA GLY A 201 7.77 14.50 19.45
C GLY A 201 9.25 14.86 19.70
N TYR A 202 9.90 15.53 18.75
CA TYR A 202 11.31 15.89 18.84
C TYR A 202 11.60 16.84 20.01
N SER A 203 12.59 16.50 20.83
CA SER A 203 13.14 17.37 21.88
C SER A 203 14.64 17.58 21.61
N SER A 204 15.08 18.84 21.63
CA SER A 204 16.49 19.22 21.45
C SER A 204 17.35 19.00 22.70
N GLN A 205 16.74 18.68 23.85
CA GLN A 205 17.46 18.37 25.08
C GLN A 205 17.65 16.85 25.20
N PRO A 206 18.89 16.35 25.32
CA PRO A 206 19.12 14.96 25.73
C PRO A 206 18.55 14.79 27.15
N LYS A 207 17.64 13.83 27.35
CA LYS A 207 17.23 13.42 28.69
C LYS A 207 18.34 12.54 29.27
N VAL A 208 19.32 13.16 29.93
CA VAL A 208 20.55 12.50 30.38
C VAL A 208 20.33 11.51 31.53
N ASP A 209 19.19 11.55 32.23
CA ASP A 209 19.03 10.83 33.52
C ASP A 209 17.81 9.90 33.63
N GLN A 210 17.23 9.41 32.52
CA GLN A 210 16.13 8.42 32.59
C GLN A 210 16.56 7.10 31.92
N PRO A 211 16.35 5.93 32.58
CA PRO A 211 16.56 4.65 31.93
C PRO A 211 15.63 4.56 30.71
N LEU A 212 16.21 4.26 29.56
CA LEU A 212 15.52 4.17 28.27
C LEU A 212 14.28 3.28 28.42
N ALA A 213 13.09 3.87 28.38
CA ALA A 213 11.89 3.09 28.09
C ALA A 213 12.01 2.58 26.65
N GLU A 214 11.55 1.35 26.37
CA GLU A 214 11.69 0.67 25.07
C GLU A 214 11.12 1.46 23.85
N ASN A 215 10.51 2.63 24.07
CA ASN A 215 9.85 3.47 23.08
C ASN A 215 10.35 4.95 23.05
N GLU A 216 11.49 5.28 23.65
CA GLU A 216 12.01 6.68 23.64
C GLU A 216 13.13 6.89 22.60
N ASN A 217 12.86 7.73 21.59
CA ASN A 217 13.82 8.09 20.55
C ASN A 217 14.75 9.22 21.04
N ASN A 218 16.05 8.94 21.17
CA ASN A 218 17.08 9.96 21.31
C ASN A 218 17.57 10.39 19.92
N TYR A 219 17.06 11.51 19.39
CA TYR A 219 17.48 12.04 18.09
C TYR A 219 18.91 12.60 18.17
N ILE A 220 19.83 12.04 17.39
CA ILE A 220 21.27 12.37 17.42
C ILE A 220 21.61 13.56 16.48
N LYS A 221 20.73 13.88 15.52
CA LYS A 221 20.93 14.97 14.54
C LYS A 221 19.66 15.83 14.43
N ASP A 222 19.85 17.13 14.25
CA ASP A 222 18.76 18.07 13.92
C ASP A 222 18.43 17.98 12.42
N PHE A 223 17.28 18.54 12.04
CA PHE A 223 16.84 18.64 10.65
C PHE A 223 17.82 19.46 9.80
N THR A 224 17.81 19.23 8.49
CA THR A 224 18.71 19.96 7.59
C THR A 224 18.42 21.46 7.57
N LYS A 225 19.47 22.25 7.42
CA LYS A 225 19.40 23.70 7.16
C LYS A 225 19.60 24.05 5.69
N GLU A 226 19.82 23.03 4.84
CA GLU A 226 20.18 23.22 3.43
C GLU A 226 18.95 23.37 2.52
N LEU A 227 17.79 22.86 2.94
CA LEU A 227 16.54 22.99 2.18
C LEU A 227 16.06 24.43 2.18
N LYS A 228 15.70 24.93 1.00
CA LYS A 228 15.14 26.28 0.83
C LYS A 228 13.98 26.26 -0.18
N PRO A 229 13.06 27.23 -0.08
CA PRO A 229 12.10 27.49 -1.16
C PRO A 229 12.78 27.63 -2.51
N GLY A 230 12.19 27.01 -3.54
CA GLY A 230 12.74 26.93 -4.90
C GLY A 230 13.53 25.65 -5.19
N ASP A 231 13.89 24.83 -4.19
CA ASP A 231 14.56 23.56 -4.42
C ASP A 231 13.62 22.53 -5.07
N VAL A 232 14.12 21.80 -6.08
CA VAL A 232 13.40 20.69 -6.72
C VAL A 232 13.64 19.42 -5.91
N VAL A 233 12.60 18.92 -5.24
CA VAL A 233 12.68 17.73 -4.37
C VAL A 233 11.92 16.53 -4.91
N VAL A 234 11.06 16.71 -5.89
CA VAL A 234 10.40 15.63 -6.63
C VAL A 234 10.58 15.83 -8.13
N ALA A 235 10.88 14.76 -8.86
CA ALA A 235 10.86 14.76 -10.32
C ALA A 235 10.32 13.45 -10.87
N VAL A 236 9.91 13.48 -12.14
CA VAL A 236 9.46 12.30 -12.88
C VAL A 236 10.66 11.66 -13.60
N ASP A 237 10.78 10.34 -13.50
CA ASP A 237 11.74 9.53 -14.24
C ASP A 237 10.97 8.50 -15.09
N PRO A 238 11.09 8.56 -16.44
CA PRO A 238 10.43 7.64 -17.36
C PRO A 238 10.66 6.15 -17.06
N ASN A 239 11.78 5.80 -16.43
CA ASN A 239 12.10 4.40 -16.10
C ASN A 239 11.15 3.81 -15.04
N TYR A 240 10.38 4.63 -14.32
CA TYR A 240 9.38 4.16 -13.36
C TYR A 240 7.98 3.99 -13.96
N TYR A 241 7.76 4.30 -15.24
CA TYR A 241 6.51 4.01 -15.90
C TYR A 241 6.38 2.52 -16.21
N ARG A 242 5.18 1.97 -16.03
CA ARG A 242 4.89 0.59 -16.45
C ARG A 242 4.58 0.56 -17.95
N PRO A 243 5.01 -0.47 -18.69
CA PRO A 243 4.60 -0.65 -20.10
C PRO A 243 3.08 -0.71 -20.29
N THR A 244 2.38 -1.23 -19.29
CA THR A 244 0.93 -1.34 -19.23
C THR A 244 0.44 -0.85 -17.88
N GLU A 245 0.11 0.44 -17.81
CA GLU A 245 -0.34 1.07 -16.57
C GLU A 245 -1.75 0.62 -16.19
N VAL A 246 -2.03 0.70 -14.88
CA VAL A 246 -3.37 0.60 -14.32
C VAL A 246 -3.73 2.00 -13.83
N ASP A 247 -4.66 2.66 -14.51
CA ASP A 247 -4.91 4.08 -14.27
C ASP A 247 -5.69 4.34 -12.97
N LEU A 248 -6.68 3.50 -12.68
CA LEU A 248 -7.60 3.65 -11.56
C LEU A 248 -7.91 2.29 -10.93
N LEU A 249 -7.90 2.24 -9.61
CA LEU A 249 -8.48 1.15 -8.82
C LEU A 249 -9.27 1.78 -7.66
N ILE A 250 -10.51 1.33 -7.48
CA ILE A 250 -11.42 1.73 -6.39
C ILE A 250 -12.42 0.59 -6.13
N GLY A 251 -12.41 0.06 -4.92
CA GLY A 251 -13.17 -1.14 -4.59
C GLY A 251 -14.48 -0.86 -3.87
N ASP A 252 -15.46 -1.72 -4.09
CA ASP A 252 -16.70 -1.76 -3.31
C ASP A 252 -16.62 -2.93 -2.33
N ALA A 253 -16.49 -2.61 -1.04
CA ALA A 253 -16.43 -3.59 0.04
C ALA A 253 -17.80 -3.86 0.71
N SER A 254 -18.92 -3.49 0.05
CA SER A 254 -20.27 -3.62 0.63
C SER A 254 -20.62 -5.04 1.06
N LYS A 255 -20.15 -6.06 0.31
CA LYS A 255 -20.34 -7.47 0.68
C LYS A 255 -19.61 -7.81 1.99
N ALA A 256 -18.37 -7.37 2.13
CA ALA A 256 -17.57 -7.60 3.34
C ALA A 256 -18.18 -6.85 4.56
N GLU A 257 -18.67 -5.63 4.37
CA GLU A 257 -19.37 -4.89 5.43
C GLU A 257 -20.64 -5.63 5.86
N LYS A 258 -21.49 -6.02 4.90
CA LYS A 258 -22.77 -6.69 5.17
C LYS A 258 -22.61 -8.06 5.84
N LEU A 259 -21.68 -8.89 5.36
CA LEU A 259 -21.59 -10.29 5.77
C LEU A 259 -20.55 -10.55 6.86
N LEU A 260 -19.48 -9.76 6.92
CA LEU A 260 -18.37 -9.96 7.86
C LEU A 260 -18.32 -8.89 8.96
N GLY A 261 -19.14 -7.83 8.83
CA GLY A 261 -19.04 -6.63 9.67
C GLY A 261 -17.67 -5.96 9.54
N TRP A 262 -17.00 -6.12 8.40
CA TRP A 262 -15.67 -5.56 8.16
C TRP A 262 -15.79 -4.23 7.43
N LYS A 263 -15.09 -3.20 7.91
CA LYS A 263 -14.99 -1.90 7.26
C LYS A 263 -13.64 -1.29 7.54
N ALA A 264 -13.00 -0.69 6.53
CA ALA A 264 -11.80 0.11 6.73
C ALA A 264 -12.11 1.33 7.62
N LYS A 265 -11.26 1.58 8.61
CA LYS A 265 -11.44 2.65 9.61
C LYS A 265 -10.43 3.77 9.41
N THR A 266 -9.18 3.41 9.11
CA THR A 266 -8.09 4.36 8.89
C THR A 266 -8.33 5.16 7.61
N LYS A 267 -8.43 6.48 7.75
CA LYS A 267 -8.55 7.42 6.63
C LYS A 267 -7.22 7.64 5.91
N PHE A 268 -7.28 8.09 4.67
CA PHE A 268 -6.10 8.27 3.83
C PHE A 268 -5.05 9.20 4.44
N GLU A 269 -5.46 10.36 4.95
CA GLU A 269 -4.56 11.33 5.60
C GLU A 269 -3.88 10.73 6.82
N GLU A 270 -4.61 9.93 7.60
CA GLU A 270 -4.07 9.25 8.78
C GLU A 270 -3.10 8.14 8.38
N LEU A 271 -3.38 7.38 7.33
CA LEU A 271 -2.45 6.40 6.78
C LEU A 271 -1.12 7.07 6.37
N VAL A 272 -1.17 8.20 5.66
CA VAL A 272 0.02 8.96 5.28
C VAL A 272 0.77 9.41 6.53
N ARG A 273 0.07 9.96 7.53
CA ARG A 273 0.64 10.42 8.81
C ARG A 273 1.35 9.28 9.57
N ILE A 274 0.71 8.11 9.69
CA ILE A 274 1.29 6.91 10.33
C ILE A 274 2.60 6.51 9.65
N MET A 275 2.60 6.47 8.31
CA MET A 275 3.76 6.04 7.54
C MET A 275 4.91 7.04 7.63
N ILE A 276 4.64 8.33 7.42
CA ILE A 276 5.70 9.36 7.42
C ILE A 276 6.28 9.59 8.82
N LYS A 277 5.46 9.53 9.87
CA LYS A 277 5.97 9.56 11.25
C LYS A 277 6.97 8.42 11.48
N SER A 278 6.60 7.19 11.13
CA SER A 278 7.47 6.03 11.39
C SER A 278 8.76 6.04 10.56
N ASP A 279 8.74 6.59 9.35
CA ASP A 279 9.96 6.72 8.56
C ASP A 279 10.82 7.90 9.03
N MET A 280 10.21 8.98 9.52
CA MET A 280 10.95 10.09 10.14
C MET A 280 11.59 9.70 11.47
N ASP A 281 10.92 8.89 12.30
CA ASP A 281 11.48 8.35 13.55
C ASP A 281 12.78 7.53 13.34
N LYS A 282 13.05 7.06 12.10
CA LYS A 282 14.20 6.19 11.76
C LYS A 282 15.40 6.94 11.18
N VAL A 283 15.25 8.23 10.90
CA VAL A 283 16.22 9.07 10.19
C VAL A 283 16.80 10.08 11.17
#